data_AF-X2IW15-F1
#
_entry.id   AF-X2IW15-F1
#
_cell.length_a   1.000
_cell.length_b   1.000
_cell.length_c   1.000
_cell.angle_alpha   90.00
_cell.angle_beta   90.00
_cell.angle_gamma   90.00
#
_symmetry.space_group_name_H-M   'P 1'
#
loop_
_entity.id
_entity.type
_entity.pdbx_description
1 polymer ?
#
loop_
_entity_poly.entity_id
_entity_poly.type
_entity_poly.pdbx_seq_one_letter_code
_entity_poly.pdbx_strand_id
1 'polypeptide(L)'
;ANGSNSDSERTALNGEVKQLQKELDRISNTTTFGGRKLLDGSFGVASFQVGSAANEIISVGIDEMSAESLNGTYFKADGGGAVTAATASGTVDIAIGITGGSAVNVKVDMKGNETTEQAAAKIAAAVNDANVGIGAFSDGDTISYVSKAGKDGSGAITSAV
;
A
#
# COMPACT_ATOMS: atom_id res chain seq x y z
N ALA A 1 -6.31 3.28 6.65
CA ALA A 1 -6.52 2.21 7.66
C ALA A 1 -7.77 2.58 8.44
N ASN A 2 -8.74 1.67 8.58
CA ASN A 2 -10.02 1.99 9.22
C ASN A 2 -9.78 2.36 10.70
N GLY A 3 -10.18 3.58 11.07
CA GLY A 3 -10.00 4.14 12.41
C GLY A 3 -10.88 3.53 13.50
N SER A 4 -11.60 2.44 13.23
CA SER A 4 -12.41 1.72 14.22
C SER A 4 -11.60 0.73 15.07
N ASN A 5 -10.41 0.32 14.61
CA ASN A 5 -9.60 -0.66 15.31
C ASN A 5 -8.78 0.02 16.41
N SER A 6 -8.92 -0.48 17.64
CA SER A 6 -8.07 -0.12 18.78
C SER A 6 -6.61 -0.56 18.56
N ASP A 7 -5.69 0.04 19.32
CA ASP A 7 -4.26 -0.32 19.26
C ASP A 7 -4.01 -1.80 19.61
N SER A 8 -4.81 -2.37 20.52
CA SER A 8 -4.73 -3.78 20.88
C SER A 8 -5.14 -4.68 19.71
N GLU A 9 -6.19 -4.33 18.97
CA GLU A 9 -6.63 -5.08 17.79
C GLU A 9 -5.60 -4.96 16.65
N ARG A 10 -5.04 -3.77 16.43
CA ARG A 10 -3.95 -3.58 15.45
C ARG A 10 -2.71 -4.38 15.80
N THR A 11 -2.41 -4.52 17.10
CA THR A 11 -1.31 -5.37 17.59
C THR A 11 -1.58 -6.84 17.31
N ALA A 12 -2.81 -7.32 17.57
CA ALA A 12 -3.19 -8.70 17.28
C ALA A 12 -3.13 -9.01 15.77
N LEU A 13 -3.68 -8.12 14.93
CA LEU A 13 -3.62 -8.22 13.47
C LEU A 13 -2.17 -8.21 12.96
N ASN A 14 -1.30 -7.37 13.54
CA ASN A 14 0.12 -7.38 13.21
C ASN A 14 0.80 -8.69 13.61
N GLY A 15 0.33 -9.35 14.67
CA GLY A 15 0.74 -10.71 15.03
C GLY A 15 0.43 -11.72 13.94
N GLU A 16 -0.77 -11.68 13.36
CA GLU A 16 -1.17 -12.54 12.23
C GLU A 16 -0.35 -12.23 10.98
N VAL A 17 -0.14 -10.95 10.64
CA VAL A 17 0.69 -10.55 9.50
C VAL A 17 2.12 -11.09 9.63
N LYS A 18 2.71 -11.05 10.83
CA LYS A 18 4.03 -11.64 11.09
C LYS A 18 4.03 -13.16 10.92
N GLN A 19 2.93 -13.85 11.23
CA GLN A 19 2.83 -15.29 10.96
C GLN A 19 2.73 -15.57 9.46
N LEU A 20 1.98 -14.76 8.72
CA LEU A 20 1.89 -14.86 7.26
C LEU A 20 3.26 -14.60 6.60
N GLN A 21 4.01 -13.61 7.06
CA GLN A 21 5.38 -13.34 6.60
C GLN A 21 6.30 -14.54 6.82
N LYS A 22 6.28 -15.15 8.02
CA LYS A 22 7.04 -16.38 8.30
C LYS A 22 6.63 -17.53 7.38
N GLU A 23 5.35 -17.62 7.04
CA GLU A 23 4.86 -18.66 6.14
C GLU A 23 5.34 -18.43 4.70
N LEU A 24 5.39 -17.18 4.23
CA LEU A 24 6.01 -16.83 2.95
C LEU A 24 7.49 -17.24 2.93
N ASP A 25 8.25 -16.91 3.97
CA ASP A 25 9.65 -17.30 4.07
C ASP A 25 9.80 -18.82 4.17
N ARG A 26 8.89 -19.52 4.87
CA ARG A 26 8.88 -20.99 4.90
C ARG A 26 8.69 -21.56 3.50
N ILE A 27 7.72 -21.06 2.74
CA ILE A 27 7.46 -21.52 1.37
C ILE A 27 8.69 -21.26 0.48
N SER A 28 9.25 -20.06 0.52
CA SER A 28 10.46 -19.70 -0.22
C SER A 28 11.61 -20.65 0.11
N ASN A 29 11.88 -20.87 1.39
CA ASN A 29 13.02 -21.66 1.86
C ASN A 29 12.81 -23.18 1.80
N THR A 30 11.58 -23.70 1.71
CA THR A 30 11.31 -25.16 1.75
C THR A 30 10.90 -25.77 0.42
N THR A 31 10.45 -24.95 -0.53
CA THR A 31 10.05 -25.44 -1.86
C THR A 31 11.26 -25.97 -2.63
N THR A 32 11.23 -27.26 -2.95
CA THR A 32 12.33 -27.95 -3.64
C THR A 32 11.83 -28.87 -4.74
N PHE A 33 12.67 -29.08 -5.75
CA PHE A 33 12.47 -30.11 -6.76
C PHE A 33 13.82 -30.82 -7.02
N GLY A 34 13.83 -32.15 -6.94
CA GLY A 34 15.05 -32.93 -7.16
C GLY A 34 16.22 -32.56 -6.24
N GLY A 35 15.92 -32.07 -5.02
CA GLY A 35 16.93 -31.61 -4.05
C GLY A 35 17.42 -30.17 -4.25
N ARG A 36 16.96 -29.46 -5.28
CA ARG A 36 17.29 -28.04 -5.52
C ARG A 36 16.19 -27.14 -4.97
N LYS A 37 16.57 -26.04 -4.33
CA LYS A 37 15.65 -24.98 -3.91
C LYS A 37 15.20 -24.18 -5.12
N LEU A 38 13.94 -23.77 -5.13
CA LEU A 38 13.33 -23.08 -6.28
C LEU A 38 13.09 -21.59 -6.03
N LEU A 39 12.71 -21.20 -4.82
CA LEU A 39 12.11 -19.89 -4.53
C LEU A 39 12.95 -19.02 -3.58
N ASP A 40 14.13 -19.47 -3.18
CA ASP A 40 15.04 -18.78 -2.25
C ASP A 40 16.09 -17.91 -2.96
N GLY A 41 15.94 -17.71 -4.28
CA GLY A 41 16.87 -16.95 -5.11
C GLY A 41 18.10 -17.73 -5.58
N SER A 42 18.36 -18.94 -5.05
CA SER A 42 19.51 -19.76 -5.46
C SER A 42 19.29 -20.51 -6.78
N PHE A 43 18.06 -20.58 -7.28
CA PHE A 43 17.69 -21.33 -8.49
C PHE A 43 18.24 -20.68 -9.76
N GLY A 44 18.06 -19.35 -9.91
CA GLY A 44 18.45 -18.61 -11.11
C GLY A 44 17.72 -19.10 -12.35
N VAL A 45 18.48 -19.60 -13.34
CA VAL A 45 17.94 -20.13 -14.60
C VAL A 45 18.43 -21.55 -14.80
N ALA A 46 17.48 -22.49 -14.98
CA ALA A 46 17.76 -23.86 -15.36
C ALA A 46 17.43 -24.10 -16.84
N SER A 47 18.33 -24.77 -17.54
CA SER A 47 18.18 -25.13 -18.95
C SER A 47 17.86 -26.62 -19.10
N PHE A 48 16.77 -26.92 -19.78
CA PHE A 48 16.30 -28.28 -20.04
C PHE A 48 16.45 -28.61 -21.52
N GLN A 49 17.31 -29.57 -21.84
CA GLN A 49 17.42 -30.13 -23.19
C GLN A 49 16.22 -31.02 -23.48
N VAL A 50 15.44 -30.64 -24.50
CA VAL A 50 14.19 -31.32 -24.87
C VAL A 50 14.22 -31.92 -26.27
N GLY A 51 15.24 -31.59 -27.07
CA GLY A 51 15.44 -32.14 -28.41
C GLY A 51 16.60 -33.13 -28.50
N SER A 52 16.80 -33.70 -29.69
CA SER A 52 17.84 -34.70 -29.96
C SER A 52 19.17 -34.09 -30.42
N ALA A 53 19.17 -32.86 -30.92
CA ALA A 53 20.36 -32.13 -31.32
C ALA A 53 20.87 -31.23 -30.18
N ALA A 54 22.18 -30.96 -30.17
CA ALA A 54 22.76 -30.08 -29.15
C ALA A 54 22.13 -28.67 -29.18
N ASN A 55 21.84 -28.11 -28.00
CA ASN A 55 21.27 -26.77 -27.78
C ASN A 55 19.77 -26.60 -28.07
N GLU A 56 19.00 -27.69 -28.15
CA GLU A 56 17.53 -27.61 -28.15
C GLU A 56 17.00 -27.51 -26.72
N ILE A 57 17.10 -26.30 -26.16
CA ILE A 57 16.90 -25.99 -24.74
C ILE A 57 15.60 -25.20 -24.49
N ILE A 58 14.87 -25.56 -23.43
CA ILE A 58 13.90 -24.70 -22.74
C ILE A 58 14.54 -24.18 -21.46
N SER A 59 14.61 -22.86 -21.32
CA SER A 59 15.11 -22.22 -20.09
C SER A 59 13.94 -21.85 -19.18
N VAL A 60 14.07 -22.18 -17.90
CA VAL A 60 13.13 -21.81 -16.84
C VAL A 60 13.89 -20.94 -15.84
N GLY A 61 13.49 -19.68 -15.72
CA GLY A 61 13.97 -18.76 -14.70
C GLY A 61 13.01 -18.72 -13.52
N ILE A 62 13.53 -18.80 -12.31
CA ILE A 62 12.76 -18.61 -11.08
C ILE A 62 13.56 -17.68 -10.17
N ASP A 63 12.99 -16.50 -9.93
CA ASP A 63 13.55 -15.50 -9.03
C ASP A 63 13.16 -15.79 -7.57
N GLU A 64 13.78 -15.06 -6.65
CA GLU A 64 13.48 -15.14 -5.23
C GLU A 64 12.06 -14.64 -4.91
N MET A 65 11.31 -15.43 -4.14
CA MET A 65 9.94 -15.14 -3.71
C MET A 65 9.81 -15.13 -2.19
N SER A 66 10.79 -14.53 -1.49
CA SER A 66 10.81 -14.37 -0.04
C SER A 66 10.04 -13.12 0.39
N ALA A 67 9.75 -12.97 1.70
CA ALA A 67 9.16 -11.74 2.20
C ALA A 67 10.11 -10.52 2.06
N GLU A 68 11.41 -10.76 1.90
CA GLU A 68 12.42 -9.71 1.70
C GLU A 68 12.50 -9.25 0.24
N SER A 69 12.41 -10.16 -0.73
CA SER A 69 12.47 -9.81 -2.15
C SER A 69 11.19 -9.13 -2.65
N LEU A 70 10.03 -9.54 -2.11
CA LEU A 70 8.72 -9.00 -2.48
C LEU A 70 8.52 -7.60 -1.86
N ASN A 71 8.59 -6.58 -2.71
CA ASN A 71 8.46 -5.19 -2.29
C ASN A 71 7.45 -4.40 -3.14
N GLY A 72 7.03 -3.25 -2.61
CA GLY A 72 6.17 -2.30 -3.29
C GLY A 72 6.58 -0.88 -2.96
N THR A 73 6.60 -0.02 -3.97
CA THR A 73 6.92 1.40 -3.83
C THR A 73 5.65 2.23 -3.64
N TYR A 74 5.74 3.23 -2.78
CA TYR A 74 4.66 4.16 -2.49
C TYR A 74 5.22 5.56 -2.26
N PHE A 75 4.37 6.57 -2.37
CA PHE A 75 4.66 7.92 -1.92
C PHE A 75 3.94 8.18 -0.61
N LYS A 76 4.58 8.97 0.26
CA LYS A 76 3.93 9.56 1.43
C LYS A 76 4.04 11.07 1.33
N ALA A 77 2.94 11.75 1.60
CA ALA A 77 2.93 13.17 1.89
C ALA A 77 2.48 13.33 3.34
N ASP A 78 3.43 13.73 4.19
CA ASP A 78 3.15 14.07 5.57
C ASP A 78 2.76 15.56 5.62
N GLY A 79 1.60 15.87 6.21
CA GLY A 79 1.13 17.25 6.39
C GLY A 79 0.33 17.82 5.21
N GLY A 80 -0.81 17.19 4.88
CA GLY A 80 -1.95 18.01 4.45
C GLY A 80 -2.20 19.01 5.57
N GLY A 81 -2.17 20.31 5.27
CA GLY A 81 -2.15 21.37 6.29
C GLY A 81 -3.18 21.15 7.41
N ALA A 82 -2.89 21.66 8.61
CA ALA A 82 -3.73 21.45 9.79
C ALA A 82 -5.21 21.69 9.46
N VAL A 83 -6.03 20.67 9.71
CA VAL A 83 -7.46 20.70 9.46
C VAL A 83 -8.08 21.68 10.43
N THR A 84 -8.94 22.56 9.93
CA THR A 84 -9.66 23.51 10.76
C THR A 84 -10.97 22.92 11.26
N ALA A 85 -11.45 23.40 12.41
CA ALA A 85 -12.71 22.94 12.97
C ALA A 85 -13.88 23.28 12.03
N ALA A 86 -14.77 22.32 11.79
CA ALA A 86 -15.97 22.56 11.00
C ALA A 86 -17.03 23.24 11.88
N THR A 87 -17.15 24.56 11.78
CA THR A 87 -18.09 25.36 12.60
C THR A 87 -19.52 25.35 12.05
N ALA A 88 -19.71 24.97 10.79
CA ALA A 88 -21.01 24.87 10.14
C ALA A 88 -21.17 23.51 9.44
N SER A 89 -22.42 23.07 9.27
CA SER A 89 -22.76 21.88 8.49
C SER A 89 -22.67 22.16 6.99
N GLY A 90 -22.22 21.17 6.22
CA GLY A 90 -22.18 21.27 4.76
C GLY A 90 -21.26 20.23 4.14
N THR A 91 -21.33 20.10 2.81
CA THR A 91 -20.40 19.26 2.05
C THR A 91 -19.17 20.08 1.67
N VAL A 92 -17.99 19.54 1.97
CA VAL A 92 -16.70 20.10 1.57
C VAL A 92 -16.10 19.18 0.50
N ASP A 93 -15.61 19.76 -0.59
CA ASP A 93 -14.81 19.05 -1.59
C ASP A 93 -13.34 19.13 -1.20
N ILE A 94 -12.70 17.99 -0.99
CA ILE A 94 -11.27 17.86 -0.71
C ILE A 94 -10.56 17.50 -2.00
N ALA A 95 -9.65 18.36 -2.46
CA ALA A 95 -8.92 18.20 -3.70
C ALA A 95 -7.50 17.68 -3.43
N ILE A 96 -7.19 16.49 -3.95
CA ILE A 96 -5.88 15.85 -3.81
C ILE A 96 -5.18 15.84 -5.17
N GLY A 97 -4.06 16.56 -5.26
CA GLY A 97 -3.21 16.65 -6.44
C GLY A 97 -2.25 15.47 -6.53
N ILE A 98 -2.09 14.91 -7.74
CA ILE A 98 -1.23 13.75 -8.00
C ILE A 98 -0.33 14.04 -9.22
N THR A 99 0.98 13.79 -9.08
CA THR A 99 1.92 13.87 -10.21
C THR A 99 1.56 12.86 -11.28
N GLY A 100 1.45 13.31 -12.53
CA GLY A 100 1.20 12.44 -13.70
C GLY A 100 -0.24 11.92 -13.80
N GLY A 101 -1.17 12.44 -13.01
CA GLY A 101 -2.59 12.07 -13.04
C GLY A 101 -3.51 13.26 -12.86
N SER A 102 -4.82 13.02 -12.93
CA SER A 102 -5.84 14.02 -12.60
C SER A 102 -5.94 14.19 -11.09
N ALA A 103 -6.19 15.42 -10.64
CA ALA A 103 -6.56 15.67 -9.26
C ALA A 103 -7.84 14.89 -8.91
N VAL A 104 -7.88 14.35 -7.71
CA VAL A 104 -9.01 13.59 -7.18
C VAL A 104 -9.79 14.48 -6.22
N ASN A 105 -11.10 14.58 -6.42
CA ASN A 105 -11.99 15.31 -5.51
C ASN A 105 -12.81 14.32 -4.69
N VAL A 106 -12.78 14.47 -3.37
CA VAL A 106 -13.55 13.66 -2.43
C VAL A 106 -14.51 14.56 -1.67
N LYS A 107 -15.80 14.22 -1.70
CA LYS A 107 -16.84 14.94 -0.95
C LYS A 107 -16.90 14.44 0.48
N VAL A 108 -16.92 15.36 1.43
CA VAL A 108 -16.99 15.06 2.87
C VAL A 108 -18.13 15.85 3.49
N ASP A 109 -19.09 15.15 4.09
CA ASP A 109 -20.21 15.78 4.78
C ASP A 109 -19.85 16.11 6.24
N MET A 110 -19.77 17.40 6.52
CA MET A 110 -19.56 17.96 7.84
C MET A 110 -20.89 18.23 8.53
N LYS A 111 -20.98 17.85 9.80
CA LYS A 111 -22.19 18.07 10.64
C LYS A 111 -22.19 19.45 11.29
N GLY A 112 -21.03 20.11 11.35
CA GLY A 112 -20.87 21.37 12.09
C GLY A 112 -20.65 21.13 13.59
N ASN A 113 -19.98 22.08 14.24
CA ASN A 113 -19.44 21.97 15.60
C ASN A 113 -18.52 20.76 15.82
N GLU A 114 -17.75 20.40 14.79
CA GLU A 114 -16.76 19.32 14.86
C GLU A 114 -15.40 19.92 15.19
N THR A 115 -14.71 19.31 16.15
CA THR A 115 -13.31 19.62 16.47
C THR A 115 -12.41 19.38 15.26
N THR A 116 -11.22 19.96 15.29
CA THR A 116 -10.17 19.76 14.28
C THR A 116 -9.87 18.28 14.07
N GLU A 117 -9.80 17.51 15.15
CA GLU A 117 -9.53 16.07 15.12
C GLU A 117 -10.70 15.28 14.51
N GLN A 118 -11.95 15.64 14.85
CA GLN A 118 -13.14 15.00 14.30
C GLN A 118 -13.26 15.27 12.79
N ALA A 119 -12.99 16.50 12.37
CA ALA A 119 -12.97 16.87 10.95
C ALA A 119 -11.87 16.12 10.20
N ALA A 120 -10.64 16.06 10.76
CA ALA A 120 -9.53 15.33 10.16
C ALA A 120 -9.83 13.83 10.00
N ALA A 121 -10.38 13.20 11.03
CA ALA A 121 -10.77 11.79 10.99
C ALA A 121 -11.85 11.52 9.93
N LYS A 122 -12.83 12.42 9.78
CA LYS A 122 -13.86 12.31 8.75
C LYS A 122 -13.32 12.45 7.33
N ILE A 123 -12.43 13.41 7.10
CA ILE A 123 -11.78 13.56 5.79
C ILE A 123 -10.99 12.29 5.47
N ALA A 124 -10.19 11.81 6.41
CA ALA A 124 -9.41 10.59 6.22
C ALA A 124 -10.30 9.37 5.91
N ALA A 125 -11.42 9.22 6.62
CA ALA A 125 -12.40 8.16 6.36
C ALA A 125 -13.01 8.29 4.95
N ALA A 126 -13.50 9.48 4.59
CA ALA A 126 -14.11 9.71 3.28
C ALA A 126 -13.15 9.45 2.11
N VAL A 127 -11.87 9.82 2.24
CA VAL A 127 -10.85 9.52 1.23
C VAL A 127 -10.61 8.01 1.09
N ASN A 128 -10.52 7.30 2.22
CA ASN A 128 -10.35 5.84 2.22
C ASN A 128 -11.59 5.12 1.64
N ASP A 129 -12.80 5.60 1.96
CA ASP A 129 -14.07 5.03 1.50
C ASP A 129 -14.33 5.30 0.01
N ALA A 130 -13.81 6.43 -0.52
CA ALA A 130 -13.88 6.74 -1.94
C ALA A 130 -13.06 5.77 -2.81
N ASN A 131 -12.14 4.99 -2.22
CA ASN A 131 -11.33 3.97 -2.87
C ASN A 131 -10.60 4.47 -4.13
N VAL A 132 -10.07 5.69 -4.06
CA VAL A 132 -9.44 6.41 -5.19
C VAL A 132 -7.95 6.08 -5.38
N GLY A 133 -7.46 5.01 -4.76
CA GLY A 133 -6.04 4.63 -4.80
C GLY A 133 -5.13 5.50 -3.91
N ILE A 134 -5.72 6.33 -3.04
CA ILE A 134 -5.04 7.12 -2.02
C ILE A 134 -5.55 6.66 -0.65
N GLY A 135 -4.64 6.37 0.27
CA GLY A 135 -4.93 6.17 1.68
C GLY A 135 -4.69 7.45 2.46
N ALA A 136 -5.64 7.82 3.33
CA ALA A 136 -5.51 8.98 4.22
C ALA A 136 -5.51 8.53 5.70
N PHE A 137 -4.69 9.20 6.51
CA PHE A 137 -4.49 8.89 7.92
C PHE A 137 -4.49 10.18 8.72
N SER A 138 -5.43 10.34 9.65
CA SER A 138 -5.45 11.47 10.56
C SER A 138 -4.57 11.20 11.79
N ASP A 139 -3.75 12.17 12.16
CA ASP A 139 -3.01 12.18 13.43
C ASP A 139 -3.26 13.53 14.11
N GLY A 140 -4.10 13.53 15.15
CA GLY A 140 -4.66 14.76 15.71
C GLY A 140 -5.42 15.57 14.66
N ASP A 141 -4.99 16.81 14.46
CA ASP A 141 -5.53 17.77 13.50
C ASP A 141 -4.87 17.70 12.12
N THR A 142 -3.89 16.81 11.91
CA THR A 142 -3.18 16.68 10.64
C THR A 142 -3.60 15.44 9.86
N ILE A 143 -3.40 15.45 8.54
CA ILE A 143 -3.63 14.29 7.67
C ILE A 143 -2.36 13.96 6.88
N SER A 144 -1.93 12.70 6.94
CA SER A 144 -0.94 12.12 6.03
C SER A 144 -1.64 11.33 4.92
N TYR A 145 -1.12 11.46 3.70
CA TYR A 145 -1.61 10.74 2.53
C TYR A 145 -0.56 9.75 2.03
N VAL A 146 -1.03 8.60 1.56
CA VAL A 146 -0.21 7.54 0.97
C VAL A 146 -0.81 7.14 -0.37
N SER A 147 0.01 7.06 -1.41
CA SER A 147 -0.42 6.67 -2.75
C SER A 147 0.55 5.66 -3.35
N LYS A 148 0.06 4.85 -4.28
CA LYS A 148 0.89 3.92 -5.03
C LYS A 148 1.84 4.68 -5.95
N ALA A 149 3.10 4.27 -6.02
CA ALA A 149 4.02 4.78 -7.03
C ALA A 149 3.78 4.07 -8.38
N GLY A 150 3.57 4.86 -9.43
CA GLY A 150 3.58 4.39 -10.81
C GLY A 150 4.98 3.97 -11.24
N LYS A 151 5.09 3.07 -12.23
CA LYS A 151 6.38 2.62 -12.79
C LYS A 151 7.16 3.75 -13.48
N ASP A 152 6.47 4.82 -13.85
CA ASP A 152 6.97 6.05 -14.45
C ASP A 152 7.28 7.15 -13.40
N GLY A 153 7.14 6.85 -12.10
CA GLY A 153 7.30 7.83 -11.03
C GLY A 153 6.06 8.73 -10.79
N SER A 154 4.95 8.46 -11.48
CA SER A 154 3.65 9.09 -11.19
C SER A 154 3.09 8.62 -9.84
N GLY A 155 2.07 9.32 -9.34
CA GLY A 155 1.38 8.95 -8.11
C GLY A 155 1.80 9.73 -6.88
N ALA A 156 2.88 10.52 -6.92
CA ALA A 156 3.26 11.39 -5.81
C ALA A 156 2.17 12.42 -5.51
N ILE A 157 1.80 12.57 -4.23
CA ILE A 157 0.84 13.59 -3.79
C ILE A 157 1.55 14.96 -3.82
N THR A 158 0.99 15.92 -4.56
CA THR A 158 1.58 17.26 -4.73
C THR A 158 0.88 18.33 -3.91
N SER A 159 -0.39 18.12 -3.58
CA SER A 159 -1.19 19.01 -2.75
C SER A 159 -2.39 18.26 -2.17
N ALA A 160 -2.86 18.70 -1.01
CA ALA A 160 -4.15 18.31 -0.45
C ALA A 160 -4.74 19.55 0.23
N VAL A 161 -5.89 20.02 -0.26
CA VAL A 161 -6.61 21.21 0.25
C VAL A 161 -8.09 20.91 0.31
#